data_AF-A0AAW2IXE7-F1
#
_entry.id   AF-A0AAW2IXE7-F1
#
_cell.length_a   1.000
_cell.length_b   1.000
_cell.length_c   1.000
_cell.angle_alpha   90.00
_cell.angle_beta   90.00
_cell.angle_gamma   90.00
#
_symmetry.space_group_name_H-M   'P 1'
#
loop_
_entity.id
_entity.type
_entity.pdbx_description
1 polymer ?
#
loop_
_entity_poly.entity_id
_entity_poly.type
_entity_poly.pdbx_seq_one_letter_code
_entity_poly.pdbx_strand_id
1 'polypeptide(L)'
;MLNHIKCPNAFDDLLTVDGVHYLTFKKAAEKRGILQEDNSMKECLVEAQSFRMPSALRRLFAIILVYCEPSGVRNLWEENYSYMIEDYPSSSSSSLFMLNKLLHDLNGILMPHKRSINEFDLPQMTEGFEDLTNISGLIEHELSIPISKTDLNIVRLLNGCQFSAFDVISQAIRQKHYTIFFVDGPGGTGGRTAHSKLKIPIKFEHLSMCRFSKQSELSTLIECASAIIWDEASMANRKAFEIVDRTFRDILGVDLPFGGKVMILEGDFRQVLPVVIGGTKS
;
A
#
# COMPACT_ATOMS: atom_id res chain seq x y z
N MET A 1 -2.96 42.95 -6.66
CA MET A 1 -3.54 43.42 -5.38
C MET A 1 -3.50 44.95 -5.25
N LEU A 2 -2.35 45.60 -5.47
CA LEU A 2 -2.22 47.08 -5.42
C LEU A 2 -3.09 47.87 -6.42
N ASN A 3 -3.49 47.27 -7.55
CA ASN A 3 -4.32 47.93 -8.55
C ASN A 3 -5.85 47.84 -8.26
N HIS A 4 -6.27 47.09 -7.24
CA HIS A 4 -7.70 46.87 -6.92
C HIS A 4 -8.18 47.64 -5.68
N ILE A 5 -7.26 48.30 -4.96
CA ILE A 5 -7.57 49.01 -3.71
C ILE A 5 -7.35 50.49 -3.98
N LYS A 6 -8.40 51.30 -3.83
CA LYS A 6 -8.28 52.76 -3.89
C LYS A 6 -7.48 53.24 -2.68
N CYS A 7 -6.28 53.75 -2.91
CA CYS A 7 -5.45 54.48 -1.96
C CYS A 7 -5.22 53.75 -0.60
N PRO A 8 -4.57 52.57 -0.57
CA PRO A 8 -4.08 52.02 0.69
C PRO A 8 -2.99 52.96 1.24
N ASN A 9 -3.19 53.48 2.46
CA ASN A 9 -2.24 54.38 3.11
C ASN A 9 -1.27 53.63 4.04
N ALA A 10 -1.55 52.36 4.35
CA ALA A 10 -0.68 51.45 5.09
C ALA A 10 -0.77 50.01 4.56
N PHE A 11 0.27 49.19 4.83
CA PHE A 11 0.26 47.75 4.48
C PHE A 11 -0.86 46.99 5.20
N ASP A 12 -1.26 47.42 6.40
CA ASP A 12 -2.38 46.84 7.16
C ASP A 12 -3.75 47.06 6.48
N ASP A 13 -3.89 48.10 5.64
CA ASP A 13 -5.10 48.33 4.86
C ASP A 13 -5.32 47.22 3.81
N LEU A 14 -4.24 46.53 3.41
CA LEU A 14 -4.31 45.41 2.50
C LEU A 14 -4.88 44.15 3.18
N LEU A 15 -4.77 44.02 4.51
CA LEU A 15 -5.28 42.91 5.32
C LEU A 15 -6.75 43.08 5.72
N THR A 16 -7.33 44.26 5.52
CA THR A 16 -8.70 44.58 5.95
C THR A 16 -9.69 44.52 4.79
N VAL A 17 -10.66 43.61 4.83
CA VAL A 17 -11.71 43.45 3.80
C VAL A 17 -13.07 43.66 4.47
N ASP A 18 -13.87 44.59 3.96
CA ASP A 18 -15.21 44.93 4.50
C ASP A 18 -15.22 45.17 6.03
N GLY A 19 -14.16 45.79 6.56
CA GLY A 19 -14.01 46.09 8.00
C GLY A 19 -13.50 44.93 8.85
N VAL A 20 -13.20 43.76 8.27
CA VAL A 20 -12.65 42.59 8.97
C VAL A 20 -11.15 42.48 8.69
N HIS A 21 -10.35 42.40 9.75
CA HIS A 21 -8.91 42.20 9.66
C HIS A 21 -8.54 40.72 9.53
N TYR A 22 -7.78 40.36 8.50
CA TYR A 22 -7.35 38.98 8.24
C TYR A 22 -5.88 38.77 8.64
N LEU A 23 -5.58 37.57 9.16
CA LEU A 23 -4.22 37.21 9.62
C LEU A 23 -3.18 37.13 8.49
N THR A 24 -3.60 36.93 7.24
CA THR A 24 -2.67 36.81 6.11
C THR A 24 -3.20 37.53 4.87
N PHE A 25 -2.28 38.06 4.06
CA PHE A 25 -2.61 38.72 2.79
C PHE A 25 -3.31 37.76 1.81
N LYS A 26 -3.00 36.45 1.87
CA LYS A 26 -3.70 35.42 1.08
C LYS A 26 -5.18 35.36 1.44
N LYS A 27 -5.54 35.28 2.72
CA LYS A 27 -6.95 35.26 3.16
C LYS A 27 -7.69 36.55 2.80
N ALA A 28 -7.03 37.70 2.91
CA ALA A 28 -7.60 38.98 2.48
C ALA A 28 -7.82 39.02 0.95
N ALA A 29 -6.92 38.42 0.17
CA ALA A 29 -7.04 38.31 -1.29
C ALA A 29 -8.17 37.38 -1.73
N GLU A 30 -8.32 36.24 -1.05
CA GLU A 30 -9.41 35.28 -1.25
C GLU A 30 -10.76 35.96 -1.00
N LYS A 31 -10.90 36.68 0.14
CA LYS A 31 -12.15 37.38 0.47
C LYS A 31 -12.50 38.54 -0.45
N ARG A 32 -11.51 39.18 -1.07
CA ARG A 32 -11.73 40.21 -2.10
C ARG A 32 -12.05 39.63 -3.48
N GLY A 33 -12.05 38.29 -3.65
CA GLY A 33 -12.26 37.65 -4.95
C GLY A 33 -11.14 37.97 -5.96
N ILE A 34 -9.95 38.34 -5.49
CA ILE A 34 -8.79 38.67 -6.34
C ILE A 34 -8.09 37.39 -6.82
N LEU A 35 -8.17 36.34 -6.01
CA LEU A 35 -7.74 35.00 -6.42
C LEU A 35 -8.91 34.35 -7.16
N GLN A 36 -8.68 33.98 -8.43
CA GLN A 36 -9.62 33.15 -9.16
C GLN A 36 -9.73 31.81 -8.42
N GLU A 37 -10.94 31.40 -8.06
CA GLU A 37 -11.19 30.00 -7.74
C GLU A 37 -11.01 29.22 -9.04
N ASP A 38 -9.82 28.62 -9.22
CA ASP A 38 -9.55 27.76 -10.36
C ASP A 38 -10.43 26.50 -10.26
N ASN A 39 -11.64 26.60 -10.84
CA ASN A 39 -12.62 25.52 -10.87
C ASN A 39 -12.10 24.31 -11.67
N SER A 40 -11.08 24.50 -12.50
CA SER A 40 -10.39 23.46 -13.27
C SER A 40 -9.86 22.33 -12.40
N MET A 41 -9.35 22.62 -11.19
CA MET A 41 -8.85 21.61 -10.27
C MET A 41 -9.99 20.80 -9.66
N LYS A 42 -11.10 21.47 -9.32
CA LYS A 42 -12.31 20.82 -8.80
C LYS A 42 -12.95 19.92 -9.87
N GLU A 43 -13.09 20.43 -11.09
CA GLU A 43 -13.61 19.67 -12.24
C GLU A 43 -12.74 18.44 -12.54
N CYS A 44 -11.41 18.58 -12.52
CA CYS A 44 -10.48 17.47 -12.70
C CYS A 44 -10.65 16.39 -11.62
N LEU A 45 -10.82 16.78 -10.35
CA LEU A 45 -11.06 15.83 -9.27
C LEU A 45 -12.42 15.15 -9.38
N VAL A 46 -13.47 15.89 -9.75
CA VAL A 46 -14.82 15.33 -9.99
C VAL A 46 -14.78 14.32 -11.13
N GLU A 47 -14.05 14.61 -12.21
CA GLU A 47 -13.84 13.65 -13.30
C GLU A 47 -13.08 12.42 -12.80
N ALA A 48 -12.00 12.61 -12.04
CA ALA A 48 -11.19 11.52 -11.49
C ALA A 48 -11.98 10.60 -10.53
N GLN A 49 -12.93 11.14 -9.76
CA GLN A 49 -13.82 10.37 -8.89
C GLN A 49 -14.65 9.35 -9.69
N SER A 50 -15.05 9.67 -10.93
CA SER A 50 -15.87 8.78 -11.77
C SER A 50 -15.14 7.48 -12.15
N PHE A 51 -13.81 7.49 -12.19
CA PHE A 51 -13.01 6.31 -12.54
C PHE A 51 -12.87 5.30 -11.41
N ARG A 52 -13.28 5.63 -10.18
CA ARG A 52 -13.29 4.69 -9.04
C ARG A 52 -11.91 4.07 -8.77
N MET A 53 -10.86 4.91 -8.79
CA MET A 53 -9.47 4.52 -8.54
C MET A 53 -8.87 5.29 -7.36
N PRO A 54 -9.14 4.90 -6.09
CA PRO A 54 -8.74 5.69 -4.92
C PRO A 54 -7.24 5.98 -4.81
N SER A 55 -6.37 5.00 -5.11
CA SER A 55 -4.92 5.21 -5.12
C SER A 55 -4.46 6.25 -6.16
N ALA A 56 -5.09 6.28 -7.33
CA ALA A 56 -4.78 7.28 -8.36
C ALA A 56 -5.32 8.66 -7.93
N LEU A 57 -6.51 8.69 -7.33
CA LEU A 57 -7.13 9.90 -6.79
C LEU A 57 -6.27 10.53 -5.68
N ARG A 58 -5.71 9.74 -4.75
CA ARG A 58 -4.76 10.22 -3.73
C ARG A 58 -3.54 10.91 -4.35
N ARG A 59 -2.99 10.33 -5.43
CA ARG A 59 -1.84 10.92 -6.14
C ARG A 59 -2.23 12.23 -6.82
N LEU A 60 -3.36 12.25 -7.52
CA LEU A 60 -3.85 13.47 -8.17
C LEU A 60 -4.07 14.59 -7.13
N PHE A 61 -4.71 14.26 -6.01
CA PHE A 61 -4.92 15.19 -4.90
C PHE A 61 -3.59 15.76 -4.38
N ALA A 62 -2.60 14.91 -4.11
CA ALA A 62 -1.28 15.36 -3.67
C ALA A 62 -0.56 16.24 -4.71
N ILE A 63 -0.68 15.91 -6.00
CA ILE A 63 -0.11 16.73 -7.09
C ILE A 63 -0.77 18.10 -7.15
N ILE A 64 -2.09 18.18 -6.99
CA ILE A 64 -2.82 19.45 -6.91
C ILE A 64 -2.30 20.29 -5.73
N LEU A 65 -2.12 19.69 -4.55
CA LEU A 65 -1.56 20.40 -3.40
C LEU A 65 -0.15 20.95 -3.67
N VAL A 66 0.70 20.16 -4.32
CA VAL A 66 2.11 20.54 -4.56
C VAL A 66 2.23 21.64 -5.61
N TYR A 67 1.53 21.50 -6.74
CA TYR A 67 1.80 22.27 -7.96
C TYR A 67 0.75 23.31 -8.30
N CYS A 68 -0.45 23.20 -7.75
CA CYS A 68 -1.58 24.03 -8.17
C CYS A 68 -1.95 25.11 -7.13
N GLU A 69 -1.31 25.11 -5.95
CA GLU A 69 -1.55 26.07 -4.85
C GLU A 69 -3.05 26.36 -4.58
N PRO A 70 -3.91 25.33 -4.44
CA PRO A 70 -5.35 25.51 -4.40
C PRO A 70 -5.78 26.43 -3.25
N SER A 71 -6.73 27.32 -3.53
CA SER A 71 -7.49 28.04 -2.50
C SER A 71 -8.51 27.09 -1.86
N GLY A 72 -8.70 27.17 -0.54
CA GLY A 72 -9.74 26.39 0.14
C GLY A 72 -9.45 24.88 0.25
N VAL A 73 -8.21 24.50 0.58
CA VAL A 73 -7.76 23.09 0.74
C VAL A 73 -8.70 22.26 1.64
N ARG A 74 -9.24 22.85 2.71
CA ARG A 74 -10.19 22.18 3.62
C ARG A 74 -11.42 21.64 2.90
N ASN A 75 -12.04 22.46 2.05
CA ASN A 75 -13.24 22.07 1.30
C ASN A 75 -12.89 20.99 0.26
N LEU A 76 -11.75 21.15 -0.41
CA LEU A 76 -11.25 20.16 -1.36
C LEU A 76 -11.06 18.79 -0.71
N TRP A 77 -10.54 18.77 0.53
CA TRP A 77 -10.41 17.56 1.32
C TRP A 77 -11.78 16.93 1.64
N GLU A 78 -12.72 17.71 2.18
CA GLU A 78 -14.04 17.22 2.61
C GLU A 78 -14.83 16.59 1.45
N GLU A 79 -14.77 17.20 0.26
CA GLU A 79 -15.44 16.70 -0.95
C GLU A 79 -14.81 15.41 -1.50
N ASN A 80 -13.51 15.19 -1.27
CA ASN A 80 -12.75 14.08 -1.87
C ASN A 80 -12.44 12.94 -0.89
N TYR A 81 -12.58 13.16 0.41
CA TYR A 81 -12.17 12.22 1.46
C TYR A 81 -12.76 10.82 1.28
N SER A 82 -14.08 10.71 1.12
CA SER A 82 -14.79 9.43 1.00
C SER A 82 -14.32 8.60 -0.19
N TYR A 83 -14.05 9.25 -1.32
CA TYR A 83 -13.54 8.61 -2.54
C TYR A 83 -12.08 8.18 -2.39
N MET A 84 -11.28 8.95 -1.66
CA MET A 84 -9.88 8.63 -1.39
C MET A 84 -9.70 7.49 -0.39
N ILE A 85 -10.73 7.04 0.33
CA ILE A 85 -10.63 5.91 1.28
C ILE A 85 -11.43 4.68 0.84
N GLU A 86 -12.01 4.70 -0.36
CA GLU A 86 -12.98 3.69 -0.79
C GLU A 86 -12.41 2.26 -0.91
N ASP A 87 -11.11 2.13 -1.15
CA ASP A 87 -10.35 0.87 -1.14
C ASP A 87 -9.83 0.48 0.26
N TYR A 88 -10.13 1.26 1.30
CA TYR A 88 -9.80 0.88 2.67
C TYR A 88 -10.86 -0.07 3.26
N PRO A 89 -10.44 -1.05 4.07
CA PRO A 89 -11.36 -2.01 4.67
C PRO A 89 -12.35 -1.34 5.62
N SER A 90 -13.63 -1.46 5.28
CA SER A 90 -14.74 -0.78 5.98
C SER A 90 -15.28 -1.56 7.18
N SER A 91 -14.85 -2.80 7.41
CA SER A 91 -15.58 -3.76 8.26
C SER A 91 -15.31 -3.68 9.77
N SER A 92 -14.36 -2.86 10.25
CA SER A 92 -14.10 -2.72 11.70
C SER A 92 -13.27 -1.49 12.10
N SER A 93 -12.90 -0.64 11.14
CA SER A 93 -11.95 0.45 11.35
C SER A 93 -12.64 1.72 11.89
N SER A 94 -12.10 2.31 12.95
CA SER A 94 -12.56 3.62 13.45
C SER A 94 -12.45 4.69 12.36
N SER A 95 -13.39 5.63 12.30
CA SER A 95 -13.32 6.79 11.38
C SER A 95 -12.00 7.56 11.53
N LEU A 96 -11.50 7.65 12.76
CA LEU A 96 -10.22 8.26 13.10
C LEU A 96 -9.02 7.47 12.55
N PHE A 97 -9.15 6.15 12.46
CA PHE A 97 -8.13 5.29 11.86
C PHE A 97 -8.01 5.53 10.36
N MET A 98 -9.14 5.52 9.64
CA MET A 98 -9.16 5.77 8.19
C MET A 98 -8.62 7.17 7.85
N LEU A 99 -8.95 8.16 8.68
CA LEU A 99 -8.43 9.53 8.59
C LEU A 99 -6.91 9.55 8.68
N ASN A 100 -6.34 9.01 9.76
CA ASN A 100 -4.91 9.06 10.00
C ASN A 100 -4.13 8.22 8.97
N LYS A 101 -4.68 7.08 8.53
CA LYS A 101 -4.11 6.27 7.44
C LYS A 101 -4.03 7.05 6.13
N LEU A 102 -5.11 7.74 5.74
CA LEU A 102 -5.11 8.56 4.53
C LEU A 102 -4.09 9.71 4.62
N LEU A 103 -4.03 10.40 5.77
CA LEU A 103 -3.04 11.45 5.98
C LEU A 103 -1.61 10.91 5.86
N HIS A 104 -1.34 9.70 6.36
CA HIS A 104 -0.04 9.04 6.25
C HIS A 104 0.30 8.70 4.78
N ASP A 105 -0.63 8.09 4.05
CA ASP A 105 -0.46 7.76 2.64
C ASP A 105 -0.18 9.01 1.80
N LEU A 106 -0.93 10.10 2.03
CA LEU A 106 -0.72 11.38 1.35
C LEU A 106 0.64 11.99 1.70
N ASN A 107 1.04 11.96 2.98
CA ASN A 107 2.35 12.47 3.40
C ASN A 107 3.48 11.69 2.69
N GLY A 108 3.35 10.38 2.51
CA GLY A 108 4.28 9.56 1.72
C GLY A 108 4.40 9.99 0.26
N ILE A 109 3.30 10.46 -0.36
CA ILE A 109 3.29 10.99 -1.74
C ILE A 109 3.90 12.40 -1.80
N LEU A 110 3.74 13.21 -0.75
CA LEU A 110 4.26 14.59 -0.67
C LEU A 110 5.77 14.64 -0.38
N MET A 111 6.30 13.67 0.37
CA MET A 111 7.71 13.62 0.80
C MET A 111 8.75 13.75 -0.35
N PRO A 112 8.61 13.04 -1.49
CA PRO A 112 9.48 13.23 -2.65
C PRO A 112 9.51 14.66 -3.21
N HIS A 113 8.41 15.42 -3.01
CA HIS A 113 8.29 16.82 -3.41
C HIS A 113 8.75 17.80 -2.32
N LYS A 114 9.33 17.30 -1.21
CA LYS A 114 9.78 18.08 -0.05
C LYS A 114 8.66 18.92 0.58
N ARG A 115 7.44 18.40 0.57
CA ARG A 115 6.26 19.00 1.21
C ARG A 115 5.76 18.07 2.30
N SER A 116 5.18 18.63 3.35
CA SER A 116 4.52 17.89 4.43
C SER A 116 3.01 18.14 4.42
N ILE A 117 2.23 17.14 4.85
CA ILE A 117 0.78 17.28 5.11
C ILE A 117 0.47 18.46 6.05
N ASN A 118 1.41 18.79 6.95
CA ASN A 118 1.28 19.85 7.96
C ASN A 118 1.39 21.28 7.36
N GLU A 119 1.83 21.41 6.10
CA GLU A 119 1.90 22.70 5.40
C GLU A 119 0.55 23.13 4.81
N PHE A 120 -0.41 22.21 4.77
CA PHE A 120 -1.71 22.42 4.14
C PHE A 120 -2.82 22.47 5.19
N ASP A 121 -3.92 23.16 4.87
CA ASP A 121 -5.10 23.22 5.75
C ASP A 121 -5.91 21.91 5.71
N LEU A 122 -5.31 20.85 6.24
CA LEU A 122 -5.85 19.49 6.33
C LEU A 122 -6.10 19.11 7.80
N PRO A 123 -6.87 18.04 8.08
CA PRO A 123 -7.00 17.54 9.46
C PRO A 123 -5.63 17.17 10.04
N GLN A 124 -5.42 17.44 11.32
CA GLN A 124 -4.18 17.05 11.97
C GLN A 124 -4.21 15.57 12.35
N MET A 125 -3.07 14.91 12.17
CA MET A 125 -2.86 13.58 12.74
C MET A 125 -2.96 13.67 14.26
N THR A 126 -3.77 12.80 14.87
CA THR A 126 -3.88 12.74 16.33
C THR A 126 -2.61 12.11 16.91
N GLU A 127 -2.04 12.70 17.97
CA GLU A 127 -0.88 12.14 18.68
C GLU A 127 -1.20 10.71 19.17
N GLY A 128 -0.32 9.76 18.87
CA GLY A 128 -0.48 8.33 19.21
C GLY A 128 -0.76 7.39 18.04
N PHE A 129 -0.89 7.89 16.81
CA PHE A 129 -1.05 7.02 15.62
C PHE A 129 0.26 6.42 15.11
N GLU A 130 1.42 6.97 15.51
CA GLU A 130 2.74 6.41 15.19
C GLU A 130 2.88 4.96 15.70
N ASP A 131 2.26 4.61 16.83
CA ASP A 131 2.28 3.24 17.37
C ASP A 131 1.35 2.26 16.62
N LEU A 132 0.31 2.74 15.93
CA LEU A 132 -0.59 1.90 15.11
C LEU A 132 -0.06 1.69 13.69
N THR A 133 0.81 2.57 13.19
CA THR A 133 1.52 2.39 11.90
C THR A 133 2.52 1.23 11.91
N ASN A 134 2.78 0.63 13.09
CA ASN A 134 3.66 -0.54 13.21
C ASN A 134 3.03 -1.84 12.67
N ILE A 135 1.73 -1.84 12.32
CA ILE A 135 1.16 -2.86 11.46
C ILE A 135 1.17 -2.28 10.06
N SER A 136 2.26 -2.52 9.33
CA SER A 136 2.46 -2.13 7.93
C SER A 136 1.15 -2.26 7.13
N GLY A 137 0.83 -1.27 6.28
CA GLY A 137 -0.37 -1.30 5.44
C GLY A 137 -0.49 -2.56 4.56
N LEU A 138 0.62 -3.29 4.35
CA LEU A 138 0.64 -4.61 3.73
C LEU A 138 0.01 -5.70 4.60
N ILE A 139 0.24 -5.69 5.90
CA ILE A 139 -0.37 -6.64 6.85
C ILE A 139 -1.88 -6.40 6.90
N GLU A 140 -2.30 -5.15 7.00
CA GLU A 140 -3.73 -4.81 6.96
C GLU A 140 -4.37 -5.21 5.65
N HIS A 141 -3.70 -4.98 4.51
CA HIS A 141 -4.18 -5.44 3.21
C HIS A 141 -4.39 -6.96 3.21
N GLU A 142 -3.43 -7.76 3.68
CA GLU A 142 -3.58 -9.21 3.71
C GLU A 142 -4.64 -9.69 4.69
N LEU A 143 -4.76 -9.06 5.87
CA LEU A 143 -5.81 -9.39 6.84
C LEU A 143 -7.20 -8.92 6.40
N SER A 144 -7.27 -7.94 5.50
CA SER A 144 -8.51 -7.38 4.98
C SER A 144 -9.12 -8.16 3.81
N ILE A 145 -8.41 -9.16 3.26
CA ILE A 145 -8.92 -9.98 2.16
C ILE A 145 -10.22 -10.66 2.63
N PRO A 146 -11.39 -10.31 2.05
CA PRO A 146 -12.66 -10.84 2.51
C PRO A 146 -12.76 -12.31 2.15
N ILE A 147 -12.79 -13.18 3.17
CA ILE A 147 -13.05 -14.60 2.99
C ILE A 147 -14.56 -14.79 2.87
N SER A 148 -15.06 -15.15 1.69
CA SER A 148 -16.49 -15.34 1.52
C SER A 148 -16.96 -16.59 2.28
N LYS A 149 -18.24 -16.60 2.71
CA LYS A 149 -18.85 -17.81 3.29
C LYS A 149 -18.83 -18.99 2.31
N THR A 150 -18.83 -18.70 1.01
CA THR A 150 -18.72 -19.70 -0.05
C THR A 150 -17.34 -20.34 -0.03
N ASP A 151 -16.26 -19.56 0.13
CA ASP A 151 -14.88 -20.05 0.21
C ASP A 151 -14.65 -20.93 1.43
N LEU A 152 -15.23 -20.55 2.58
CA LEU A 152 -15.20 -21.39 3.80
C LEU A 152 -15.89 -22.74 3.60
N ASN A 153 -16.89 -22.82 2.71
CA ASN A 153 -17.60 -24.05 2.41
C ASN A 153 -16.88 -24.92 1.36
N ILE A 154 -15.88 -24.39 0.63
CA ILE A 154 -15.10 -25.16 -0.38
C ILE A 154 -14.39 -26.34 0.27
N VAL A 155 -13.97 -26.22 1.54
CA VAL A 155 -13.35 -27.33 2.29
C VAL A 155 -14.24 -28.57 2.32
N ARG A 156 -15.57 -28.40 2.33
CA ARG A 156 -16.55 -29.50 2.35
C ARG A 156 -16.74 -30.15 0.98
N LEU A 157 -16.26 -29.50 -0.09
CA LEU A 157 -16.36 -29.94 -1.48
C LEU A 157 -15.06 -30.59 -1.98
N LEU A 158 -14.01 -30.62 -1.14
CA LEU A 158 -12.74 -31.26 -1.50
C LEU A 158 -12.91 -32.78 -1.62
N ASN A 159 -12.24 -33.37 -2.60
CA ASN A 159 -12.15 -34.82 -2.67
C ASN A 159 -11.21 -35.37 -1.56
N GLY A 160 -11.23 -36.70 -1.34
CA GLY A 160 -10.49 -37.31 -0.23
C GLY A 160 -8.99 -37.00 -0.20
N CYS A 161 -8.33 -36.97 -1.36
CA CYS A 161 -6.90 -36.66 -1.46
C CYS A 161 -6.62 -35.17 -1.20
N GLN A 162 -7.45 -34.28 -1.74
CA GLN A 162 -7.35 -32.83 -1.50
C GLN A 162 -7.59 -32.49 -0.03
N PHE A 163 -8.60 -33.11 0.59
CA PHE A 163 -8.91 -32.94 2.00
C PHE A 163 -7.75 -33.44 2.88
N SER A 164 -7.16 -34.58 2.55
CA SER A 164 -5.99 -35.10 3.26
C SER A 164 -4.79 -34.15 3.18
N ALA A 165 -4.50 -33.58 2.01
CA ALA A 165 -3.43 -32.59 1.86
C ALA A 165 -3.71 -31.31 2.65
N PHE A 166 -4.94 -30.80 2.56
CA PHE A 166 -5.41 -29.63 3.30
C PHE A 166 -5.28 -29.81 4.82
N ASP A 167 -5.69 -30.97 5.35
CA ASP A 167 -5.66 -31.27 6.79
C ASP A 167 -4.23 -31.32 7.32
N VAL A 168 -3.32 -32.01 6.61
CA VAL A 168 -1.90 -32.09 6.96
C VAL A 168 -1.24 -30.70 6.99
N ILE A 169 -1.49 -29.88 5.96
CA ILE A 169 -0.96 -28.51 5.90
C ILE A 169 -1.54 -27.65 7.03
N SER A 170 -2.85 -27.72 7.25
CA SER A 170 -3.54 -26.96 8.30
C SER A 170 -3.03 -27.32 9.70
N GLN A 171 -2.76 -28.61 9.94
CA GLN A 171 -2.20 -29.09 11.19
C GLN A 171 -0.78 -28.56 11.42
N ALA A 172 0.07 -28.59 10.39
CA ALA A 172 1.44 -28.07 10.49
C ALA A 172 1.46 -26.56 10.82
N ILE A 173 0.57 -25.78 10.19
CA ILE A 173 0.42 -24.34 10.49
C ILE A 173 -0.05 -24.12 11.93
N ARG A 174 -1.06 -24.87 12.38
CA ARG A 174 -1.59 -24.77 13.76
C ARG A 174 -0.55 -25.13 14.82
N GLN A 175 0.27 -26.14 14.56
CA GLN A 175 1.33 -26.58 15.45
C GLN A 175 2.56 -25.67 15.42
N LYS A 176 2.61 -24.67 14.52
CA LYS A 176 3.77 -23.81 14.26
C LYS A 176 5.03 -24.63 13.99
N HIS A 177 4.87 -25.80 13.38
CA HIS A 177 5.98 -26.65 13.02
C HIS A 177 6.47 -26.24 11.63
N TYR A 178 7.73 -25.84 11.52
CA TYR A 178 8.31 -25.49 10.22
C TYR A 178 8.29 -26.73 9.31
N THR A 179 7.66 -26.59 8.15
CA THR A 179 7.53 -27.66 7.17
C THR A 179 7.42 -27.04 5.79
N ILE A 180 8.01 -27.71 4.79
CA ILE A 180 7.90 -27.31 3.39
C ILE A 180 7.01 -28.34 2.70
N PHE A 181 5.91 -27.89 2.12
CA PHE A 181 4.98 -28.68 1.34
C PHE A 181 5.13 -28.33 -0.14
N PHE A 182 5.02 -29.34 -1.01
CA PHE A 182 4.85 -29.14 -2.44
C PHE A 182 3.48 -29.68 -2.86
N VAL A 183 2.67 -28.84 -3.49
CA VAL A 183 1.34 -29.18 -3.99
C VAL A 183 1.41 -29.18 -5.52
N ASP A 184 1.33 -30.38 -6.10
CA ASP A 184 1.29 -30.57 -7.55
C ASP A 184 -0.17 -30.57 -8.03
N GLY A 185 -0.50 -29.62 -8.90
CA GLY A 185 -1.82 -29.46 -9.49
C GLY A 185 -1.75 -28.58 -10.74
N PRO A 186 -2.69 -28.74 -11.70
CA PRO A 186 -2.77 -27.84 -12.85
C PRO A 186 -3.05 -26.41 -12.37
N GLY A 187 -2.17 -25.48 -12.73
CA GLY A 187 -2.17 -24.10 -12.21
C GLY A 187 -3.51 -23.38 -12.38
N GLY A 188 -4.01 -22.80 -11.29
CA GLY A 188 -5.22 -21.98 -11.27
C GLY A 188 -4.94 -20.53 -11.64
N THR A 189 -5.77 -19.94 -12.50
CA THR A 189 -5.66 -18.54 -12.91
C THR A 189 -6.23 -17.60 -11.86
N GLY A 190 -5.37 -16.91 -11.09
CA GLY A 190 -5.84 -15.82 -10.22
C GLY A 190 -4.85 -15.12 -9.27
N GLY A 191 -3.61 -15.62 -9.12
CA GLY A 191 -2.63 -15.07 -8.16
C GLY A 191 -1.78 -13.88 -8.65
N ARG A 192 -1.20 -13.12 -7.72
CA ARG A 192 -0.08 -12.19 -7.97
C ARG A 192 1.23 -12.97 -7.90
N THR A 193 2.11 -12.83 -8.90
CA THR A 193 3.37 -13.60 -8.98
C THR A 193 4.32 -13.31 -7.81
N ALA A 194 4.96 -14.35 -7.27
CA ALA A 194 5.91 -14.25 -6.16
C ALA A 194 7.06 -13.27 -6.44
N HIS A 195 7.47 -13.16 -7.71
CA HIS A 195 8.53 -12.27 -8.16
C HIS A 195 8.21 -10.77 -7.92
N SER A 196 6.94 -10.38 -8.11
CA SER A 196 6.48 -9.00 -7.90
C SER A 196 6.36 -8.67 -6.41
N LYS A 197 5.88 -9.62 -5.60
CA LYS A 197 5.58 -9.43 -4.19
C LYS A 197 6.81 -9.54 -3.30
N LEU A 198 7.73 -10.45 -3.62
CA LEU A 198 8.98 -10.67 -2.89
C LEU A 198 10.17 -9.86 -3.45
N LYS A 199 9.96 -9.08 -4.52
CA LYS A 199 11.00 -8.28 -5.20
C LYS A 199 12.27 -9.09 -5.49
N ILE A 200 12.08 -10.29 -6.03
CA ILE A 200 13.18 -11.22 -6.32
C ILE A 200 14.08 -10.59 -7.41
N PRO A 201 15.42 -10.58 -7.24
CA PRO A 201 16.33 -10.02 -8.25
C PRO A 201 16.33 -10.85 -9.54
N ILE A 202 16.31 -10.18 -10.69
CA ILE A 202 16.34 -10.82 -12.03
C ILE A 202 17.77 -11.28 -12.42
N LYS A 203 18.81 -10.72 -11.78
CA LYS A 203 20.22 -11.13 -11.94
C LYS A 203 20.72 -11.71 -10.62
N PHE A 204 21.17 -12.96 -10.66
CA PHE A 204 21.55 -13.73 -9.48
C PHE A 204 23.08 -13.77 -9.30
N GLU A 205 23.61 -13.04 -8.31
CA GLU A 205 24.99 -13.16 -7.83
C GLU A 205 25.04 -13.99 -6.54
N HIS A 206 26.19 -14.58 -6.21
CA HIS A 206 26.33 -15.58 -5.14
C HIS A 206 25.93 -15.06 -3.73
N LEU A 207 25.89 -13.74 -3.56
CA LEU A 207 25.54 -13.02 -2.34
C LEU A 207 24.20 -12.25 -2.43
N SER A 208 23.44 -12.42 -3.53
CA SER A 208 22.19 -11.69 -3.70
C SER A 208 21.20 -11.99 -2.58
N MET A 209 20.54 -10.95 -2.08
CA MET A 209 19.43 -10.98 -1.14
C MET A 209 18.20 -10.39 -1.86
N CYS A 210 16.99 -10.65 -1.36
CA CYS A 210 15.84 -9.90 -1.87
C CYS A 210 16.05 -8.39 -1.60
N ARG A 211 15.57 -7.52 -2.50
CA ARG A 211 15.85 -6.08 -2.45
C ARG A 211 14.96 -5.32 -1.44
N PHE A 212 14.90 -5.78 -0.20
CA PHE A 212 14.23 -5.07 0.89
C PHE A 212 15.03 -5.20 2.20
N SER A 213 15.00 -4.15 3.02
CA SER A 213 15.80 -4.05 4.25
C SER A 213 15.08 -4.70 5.45
N LYS A 214 15.81 -5.06 6.52
CA LYS A 214 15.22 -5.58 7.77
C LYS A 214 14.14 -4.67 8.38
N GLN A 215 14.25 -3.36 8.17
CA GLN A 215 13.29 -2.35 8.65
C GLN A 215 12.14 -2.10 7.66
N SER A 216 12.00 -2.91 6.62
CA SER A 216 10.94 -2.73 5.63
C SER A 216 9.62 -3.31 6.11
N GLU A 217 8.53 -2.69 5.69
CA GLU A 217 7.16 -3.16 5.85
C GLU A 217 6.94 -4.64 5.48
N LEU A 218 7.67 -5.14 4.47
CA LEU A 218 7.63 -6.55 4.08
C LEU A 218 8.27 -7.48 5.11
N SER A 219 9.29 -7.02 5.82
CA SER A 219 9.98 -7.79 6.86
C SER A 219 9.06 -8.03 8.05
N THR A 220 8.31 -7.00 8.47
CA THR A 220 7.27 -7.11 9.50
C THR A 220 6.15 -8.07 9.06
N LEU A 221 5.73 -8.02 7.79
CA LEU A 221 4.76 -8.97 7.25
C LEU A 221 5.28 -10.42 7.32
N ILE A 222 6.54 -10.65 6.95
CA ILE A 222 7.18 -11.98 7.03
C ILE A 222 7.29 -12.43 8.49
N GLU A 223 7.63 -11.54 9.41
CA GLU A 223 7.65 -11.83 10.86
C GLU A 223 6.29 -12.29 11.37
N CYS A 224 5.20 -11.59 11.01
CA CYS A 224 3.85 -11.93 11.42
C CYS A 224 3.26 -13.18 10.73
N ALA A 225 3.73 -13.51 9.52
CA ALA A 225 3.19 -14.64 8.74
C ALA A 225 3.48 -15.99 9.43
N SER A 226 2.47 -16.87 9.52
CA SER A 226 2.67 -18.26 9.99
C SER A 226 3.02 -19.22 8.85
N ALA A 227 2.53 -18.93 7.64
CA ALA A 227 2.74 -19.71 6.44
C ALA A 227 2.91 -18.79 5.23
N ILE A 228 3.65 -19.24 4.23
CA ILE A 228 3.91 -18.52 2.98
C ILE A 228 3.58 -19.45 1.83
N ILE A 229 2.67 -19.01 0.96
CA ILE A 229 2.29 -19.72 -0.26
C ILE A 229 3.05 -19.11 -1.42
N TRP A 230 3.75 -19.95 -2.18
CA TRP A 230 4.46 -19.59 -3.40
C TRP A 230 3.82 -20.30 -4.58
N ASP A 231 3.02 -19.56 -5.33
CA ASP A 231 2.42 -20.01 -6.59
C ASP A 231 3.42 -19.98 -7.76
N GLU A 232 3.37 -20.99 -8.63
CA GLU A 232 4.31 -21.26 -9.72
C GLU A 232 5.78 -21.44 -9.27
N ALA A 233 5.98 -22.07 -8.12
CA ALA A 233 7.28 -22.43 -7.59
C ALA A 233 8.05 -23.41 -8.51
N SER A 234 7.35 -24.26 -9.28
CA SER A 234 7.98 -25.18 -10.25
C SER A 234 8.77 -24.43 -11.34
N MET A 235 8.35 -23.21 -11.69
CA MET A 235 9.02 -22.37 -12.68
C MET A 235 10.15 -21.50 -12.10
N ALA A 236 10.34 -21.49 -10.78
CA ALA A 236 11.37 -20.69 -10.14
C ALA A 236 12.76 -21.33 -10.24
N ASN A 237 13.78 -20.52 -10.54
CA ASN A 237 15.16 -20.98 -10.52
C ASN A 237 15.58 -21.37 -9.10
N ARG A 238 16.38 -22.44 -8.93
CA ARG A 238 17.01 -22.83 -7.66
C ARG A 238 17.59 -21.64 -6.89
N LYS A 239 18.26 -20.71 -7.57
CA LYS A 239 18.85 -19.51 -6.96
C LYS A 239 17.81 -18.60 -6.31
N ALA A 240 16.58 -18.55 -6.82
CA ALA A 240 15.50 -17.77 -6.21
C ALA A 240 15.13 -18.34 -4.82
N PHE A 241 15.04 -19.66 -4.68
CA PHE A 241 14.78 -20.30 -3.39
C PHE A 241 15.90 -20.04 -2.38
N GLU A 242 17.16 -20.16 -2.81
CA GLU A 242 18.32 -19.90 -1.94
C GLU A 242 18.38 -18.45 -1.45
N ILE A 243 18.00 -17.49 -2.29
CA ILE A 243 17.94 -16.07 -1.93
C ILE A 243 16.82 -15.81 -0.93
N VAL A 244 15.63 -16.38 -1.16
CA VAL A 244 14.48 -16.20 -0.27
C VAL A 244 14.75 -16.84 1.10
N ASP A 245 15.30 -18.06 1.12
CA ASP A 245 15.72 -18.74 2.35
C ASP A 245 16.72 -17.90 3.16
N ARG A 246 17.80 -17.44 2.52
CA ARG A 246 18.82 -16.59 3.15
C ARG A 246 18.22 -15.30 3.70
N THR A 247 17.34 -14.66 2.92
CA THR A 247 16.67 -13.42 3.32
C THR A 247 15.79 -13.65 4.56
N PHE A 248 15.02 -14.73 4.61
CA PHE A 248 14.14 -15.00 5.76
C PHE A 248 14.91 -15.35 7.02
N ARG A 249 16.00 -16.14 6.90
CA ARG A 249 16.88 -16.41 8.04
C ARG A 249 17.50 -15.14 8.59
N ASP A 250 17.93 -14.23 7.72
CA ASP A 250 18.52 -12.95 8.14
C ASP A 250 17.49 -12.04 8.80
N ILE A 251 16.28 -11.90 8.24
CA ILE A 251 15.20 -11.09 8.82
C ILE A 251 14.76 -11.63 10.18
N LEU A 252 14.50 -12.94 10.26
CA LEU A 252 13.93 -13.57 11.45
C LEU A 252 14.98 -13.88 12.52
N GLY A 253 16.26 -13.88 12.17
CA GLY A 253 17.35 -14.28 13.07
C GLY A 253 17.31 -15.77 13.46
N VAL A 254 16.63 -16.60 12.66
CA VAL A 254 16.43 -18.03 12.92
C VAL A 254 17.17 -18.84 11.85
N ASP A 255 18.13 -19.67 12.25
CA ASP A 255 18.88 -20.55 11.33
C ASP A 255 18.15 -21.87 11.06
N LEU A 256 16.89 -21.76 10.66
CA LEU A 256 16.08 -22.85 10.12
C LEU A 256 15.72 -22.53 8.67
N PRO A 257 15.41 -23.53 7.83
CA PRO A 257 14.92 -23.28 6.48
C PRO A 257 13.77 -22.26 6.49
N PHE A 258 13.90 -21.22 5.65
CA PHE A 258 12.98 -20.10 5.52
C PHE A 258 12.69 -19.39 6.86
N GLY A 259 13.66 -19.39 7.78
CA GLY A 259 13.53 -18.83 9.13
C GLY A 259 12.44 -19.50 9.98
N GLY A 260 12.14 -20.78 9.72
CA GLY A 260 11.17 -21.56 10.48
C GLY A 260 9.71 -21.34 10.06
N LYS A 261 9.46 -20.72 8.91
CA LYS A 261 8.10 -20.56 8.36
C LYS A 261 7.61 -21.84 7.70
N VAL A 262 6.30 -22.03 7.69
CA VAL A 262 5.67 -23.08 6.86
C VAL A 262 5.64 -22.58 5.41
N MET A 263 6.25 -23.34 4.51
CA MET A 263 6.26 -23.01 3.08
C MET A 263 5.31 -23.94 2.33
N ILE A 264 4.44 -23.38 1.50
CA ILE A 264 3.57 -24.14 0.61
C ILE A 264 3.94 -23.73 -0.82
N LEU A 265 4.59 -24.64 -1.54
CA LEU A 265 5.02 -24.43 -2.91
C LEU A 265 3.99 -25.07 -3.83
N GLU A 266 3.38 -24.27 -4.70
CA GLU A 266 2.46 -24.73 -5.72
C GLU A 266 3.11 -24.62 -7.08
N GLY A 267 2.83 -25.55 -7.99
CA GLY A 267 3.24 -25.42 -9.38
C GLY A 267 2.98 -26.67 -10.19
N ASP A 268 2.83 -26.50 -11.50
CA ASP A 268 2.67 -27.60 -12.43
C ASP A 268 4.01 -27.93 -13.09
N PHE A 269 4.61 -29.08 -12.75
CA PHE A 269 5.85 -29.53 -13.39
C PHE A 269 5.67 -29.96 -14.85
N ARG A 270 4.42 -30.00 -15.35
CA ARG A 270 4.11 -30.24 -16.77
C ARG A 270 4.17 -28.95 -17.60
N GLN A 271 4.29 -27.78 -16.96
CA GLN A 271 4.57 -26.52 -17.65
C GLN A 271 6.05 -26.41 -18.07
N VAL A 272 6.35 -25.55 -19.03
CA VAL A 272 7.70 -25.40 -19.59
C VAL A 272 8.67 -24.91 -18.50
N LEU A 273 9.71 -25.72 -18.22
CA LEU A 273 10.76 -25.39 -17.25
C LEU A 273 11.41 -24.03 -17.54
N PRO A 274 11.94 -23.33 -16.51
CA PRO A 274 12.60 -22.05 -16.69
C PRO A 274 13.75 -22.17 -17.69
N VAL A 275 13.76 -21.26 -18.67
CA VAL A 275 14.75 -21.26 -19.75
C VAL A 275 16.15 -20.97 -19.19
N VAL A 276 17.02 -21.97 -19.20
CA VAL A 276 18.44 -21.82 -18.88
C VAL A 276 19.17 -21.43 -20.16
N ILE A 277 19.62 -20.18 -20.25
CA ILE A 277 20.47 -19.72 -21.35
C ILE A 277 21.80 -20.47 -21.26
N GLY A 278 22.08 -21.34 -22.24
CA GLY A 278 23.29 -22.15 -22.31
C GLY A 278 23.19 -23.58 -21.76
N GLY A 279 21.99 -24.07 -21.43
CA GLY A 279 21.79 -25.45 -21.01
C GLY A 279 22.03 -26.45 -22.16
N THR A 280 22.98 -27.37 -22.00
CA THR A 280 23.14 -28.53 -22.90
C THR A 280 22.17 -29.64 -22.49
N LYS A 281 21.45 -30.21 -23.47
CA LYS A 281 20.65 -31.43 -23.26
C LYS A 281 21.58 -32.57 -22.85
N SER A 282 21.38 -33.09 -21.65
CA SER A 282 21.90 -34.39 -21.21
C SER A 282 20.83 -35.45 -21.38
#